data_AF-A0A7C4EWA9-F1
#
_entry.id   AF-A0A7C4EWA9-F1
#
_cell.length_a   1.000
_cell.length_b   1.000
_cell.length_c   1.000
_cell.angle_alpha   90.00
_cell.angle_beta   90.00
_cell.angle_gamma   90.00
#
_symmetry.space_group_name_H-M   'P 1'
#
loop_
_entity.id
_entity.type
_entity.pdbx_description
1 polymer ?
#
loop_
_entity_poly.entity_id
_entity_poly.type
_entity_poly.pdbx_seq_one_letter_code
_entity_poly.pdbx_strand_id
1 'polypeptide(L)'
;MDQVPKNRIVPCNNKSINPAGEYVVYWMVAHRRPSWNFSLQRAVEWAETLKKPLVIFEALRADYKWACDRFHRFVIEGMRDNWRRLEGSKALYYPYIELHVNAGKGLLSELARRACMVVTDNFPCFFLPRMLSAAARHVPVLVEKVDANGLLPMQEADQVFLRAFDFRRFLQKRIIPHLFTPPEPDPVAALSMQASPGMVSHLHERWAPAYSFLDDIVSCNLSRLPIDHSVPPAEAAGGFEQATATLRTFLSNSLSEYDALRNHPDDNATSGLSPYLHFGHISVHQIFQEVAQHEGWSPDRLAPQTAGKRAGWWGMSVGAEAFLDELITWRELGYNMCWRRQDYDAFESLPEWAKETLERHKFDTRTYLYSLAQLENAETHDELWNAAQNQLRREGKIHNYLRMLWGKNILAWTASPREALDVMIHLNNKYALDGRNPNSYTGIFWCLGRYDRPWGPERPVFGKVRYMSSRSAREKLRLSEFMEKYRS
;
A
#
# COMPACT_ATOMS: atom_id res chain seq x y z
N MET A 1 11.32 8.99 -27.24
CA MET A 1 10.79 7.62 -27.18
C MET A 1 10.11 7.48 -25.83
N ASP A 2 8.94 6.85 -25.75
CA ASP A 2 8.28 6.56 -24.47
C ASP A 2 9.22 5.66 -23.63
N GLN A 3 9.68 6.15 -22.46
CA GLN A 3 10.52 5.40 -21.53
C GLN A 3 9.66 4.55 -20.58
N VAL A 4 8.46 5.02 -20.22
CA VAL A 4 7.50 4.29 -19.40
C VAL A 4 6.85 3.16 -20.22
N PRO A 5 6.91 1.90 -19.75
CA PRO A 5 6.31 0.77 -20.46
C PRO A 5 4.80 0.94 -20.71
N LYS A 6 4.36 0.69 -21.96
CA LYS A 6 2.95 0.88 -22.37
C LYS A 6 1.94 0.07 -21.57
N ASN A 7 2.31 -1.12 -21.11
CA ASN A 7 1.47 -1.99 -20.26
C ASN A 7 1.32 -1.49 -18.81
N ARG A 8 1.91 -0.33 -18.47
CA ARG A 8 1.66 0.38 -17.21
C ARG A 8 0.70 1.55 -17.38
N ILE A 9 0.40 1.98 -18.61
CA ILE A 9 -0.34 3.19 -18.92
C ILE A 9 -1.77 2.80 -19.32
N VAL A 10 -2.76 3.42 -18.68
CA VAL A 10 -4.18 3.21 -18.98
C VAL A 10 -4.90 4.54 -19.14
N PRO A 11 -5.58 4.81 -20.26
CA PRO A 11 -6.43 5.98 -20.37
C PRO A 11 -7.64 5.86 -19.43
N CYS A 12 -7.97 6.93 -18.72
CA CYS A 12 -9.13 7.02 -17.82
C CYS A 12 -10.37 7.60 -18.50
N ASN A 13 -10.20 8.27 -19.64
CA ASN A 13 -11.27 8.86 -20.43
C ASN A 13 -10.93 8.83 -21.93
N ASN A 14 -11.90 9.18 -22.77
CA ASN A 14 -11.74 9.24 -24.24
C ASN A 14 -11.51 10.69 -24.73
N LYS A 15 -10.91 11.54 -23.90
CA LYS A 15 -10.61 12.94 -24.26
C LYS A 15 -9.26 13.01 -24.97
N SER A 16 -9.06 14.08 -25.73
CA SER A 16 -7.78 14.36 -26.38
C SER A 16 -6.85 15.18 -25.49
N ILE A 17 -5.56 15.13 -25.79
CA ILE A 17 -4.58 16.08 -25.25
C ILE A 17 -4.93 17.48 -25.79
N ASN A 18 -4.71 18.52 -24.99
CA ASN A 18 -4.84 19.92 -25.37
C ASN A 18 -3.44 20.57 -25.55
N PRO A 19 -2.89 20.66 -26.77
CA PRO A 19 -1.55 21.24 -26.98
C PRO A 19 -1.45 22.73 -26.61
N ALA A 20 -2.58 23.44 -26.58
CA ALA A 20 -2.66 24.85 -26.20
C ALA A 20 -2.66 25.06 -24.68
N GLY A 21 -2.71 23.99 -23.88
CA GLY A 21 -2.61 24.10 -22.42
C GLY A 21 -1.29 24.74 -21.96
N GLU A 22 -1.30 25.25 -20.74
CA GLU A 22 -0.18 25.98 -20.14
C GLU A 22 0.87 25.02 -19.53
N TYR A 23 0.44 23.88 -18.99
CA TYR A 23 1.28 22.90 -18.28
C TYR A 23 0.76 21.46 -18.39
N VAL A 24 1.58 20.48 -18.02
CA VAL A 24 1.15 19.10 -17.73
C VAL A 24 0.89 18.97 -16.23
N VAL A 25 -0.12 18.18 -15.84
CA VAL A 25 -0.42 17.91 -14.43
C VAL A 25 -0.07 16.47 -14.10
N TYR A 26 0.71 16.26 -13.04
CA TYR A 26 0.76 14.98 -12.32
C TYR A 26 -0.14 15.07 -11.08
N TRP A 27 -1.28 14.38 -11.11
CA TRP A 27 -2.15 14.23 -9.95
C TRP A 27 -1.70 13.03 -9.11
N MET A 28 -0.91 13.32 -8.08
CA MET A 28 -0.33 12.34 -7.16
C MET A 28 -1.36 11.96 -6.08
N VAL A 29 -1.69 10.67 -6.00
CA VAL A 29 -2.74 10.16 -5.08
C VAL A 29 -2.30 8.96 -4.25
N ALA A 30 -1.44 8.10 -4.81
CA ALA A 30 -1.03 6.82 -4.22
C ALA A 30 0.49 6.61 -4.22
N HIS A 31 1.23 7.13 -5.22
CA HIS A 31 2.68 6.97 -5.31
C HIS A 31 3.37 8.24 -4.81
N ARG A 32 3.24 8.53 -3.50
CA ARG A 32 3.64 9.80 -2.88
C ARG A 32 5.15 9.93 -2.66
N ARG A 33 5.90 9.98 -3.76
CA ARG A 33 7.37 10.10 -3.78
C ARG A 33 7.87 10.76 -5.07
N PRO A 34 9.01 11.46 -5.02
CA PRO A 34 9.59 12.14 -6.18
C PRO A 34 10.57 11.26 -6.98
N SER A 35 10.88 10.06 -6.50
CA SER A 35 11.87 9.13 -7.07
C SER A 35 11.27 7.78 -7.40
N TRP A 36 11.86 7.05 -8.35
CA TRP A 36 11.46 5.67 -8.70
C TRP A 36 9.94 5.53 -8.94
N ASN A 37 9.37 6.45 -9.71
CA ASN A 37 7.93 6.60 -9.88
C ASN A 37 7.57 6.72 -11.37
N PHE A 38 7.03 5.66 -11.96
CA PHE A 38 6.58 5.67 -13.36
C PHE A 38 5.50 6.71 -13.65
N SER A 39 4.64 7.03 -12.68
CA SER A 39 3.57 8.01 -12.88
C SER A 39 4.14 9.42 -13.03
N LEU A 40 5.09 9.76 -12.16
CA LEU A 40 5.84 11.01 -12.27
C LEU A 40 6.69 11.04 -13.55
N GLN A 41 7.39 9.96 -13.87
CA GLN A 41 8.18 9.85 -15.10
C GLN A 41 7.33 10.03 -16.34
N ARG A 42 6.12 9.44 -16.39
CA ARG A 42 5.19 9.63 -17.50
C ARG A 42 4.72 11.09 -17.62
N ALA A 43 4.53 11.77 -16.50
CA ALA A 43 4.20 13.20 -16.52
C ALA A 43 5.35 14.06 -17.05
N VAL A 44 6.60 13.71 -16.70
CA VAL A 44 7.81 14.35 -17.24
C VAL A 44 7.94 14.10 -18.74
N GLU A 45 7.72 12.87 -19.22
CA GLU A 45 7.74 12.55 -20.66
C GLU A 45 6.77 13.44 -21.46
N TRP A 46 5.55 13.62 -20.94
CA TRP A 46 4.57 14.49 -21.58
C TRP A 46 4.95 15.96 -21.51
N ALA A 47 5.49 16.41 -20.37
CA ALA A 47 5.98 17.78 -20.22
C ALA A 47 7.08 18.09 -21.26
N GLU A 48 8.04 17.19 -21.43
CA GLU A 48 9.13 17.34 -22.42
C GLU A 48 8.63 17.21 -23.86
N THR A 49 7.74 16.25 -24.13
CA THR A 49 7.18 16.04 -25.48
C THR A 49 6.35 17.25 -25.93
N LEU A 50 5.55 17.83 -25.03
CA LEU A 50 4.70 18.97 -25.32
C LEU A 50 5.44 20.31 -25.18
N LYS A 51 6.67 20.30 -24.66
CA LYS A 51 7.45 21.49 -24.29
C LYS A 51 6.65 22.40 -23.37
N LYS A 52 6.23 21.85 -22.23
CA LYS A 52 5.40 22.51 -21.22
C LYS A 52 5.97 22.27 -19.83
N PRO A 53 5.82 23.22 -18.89
CA PRO A 53 6.15 22.98 -17.49
C PRO A 53 5.30 21.87 -16.87
N LEU A 54 5.80 21.29 -15.77
CA LEU A 54 5.10 20.27 -14.99
C LEU A 54 4.59 20.85 -13.67
N VAL A 55 3.30 20.63 -13.39
CA VAL A 55 2.67 20.86 -12.08
C VAL A 55 2.38 19.51 -11.42
N ILE A 56 2.97 19.28 -10.25
CA ILE A 56 2.71 18.11 -9.41
C ILE A 56 1.66 18.49 -8.38
N PHE A 57 0.45 18.00 -8.54
CA PHE A 57 -0.68 18.23 -7.65
C PHE A 57 -0.86 17.04 -6.70
N GLU A 58 -0.55 17.24 -5.40
CA GLU A 58 -0.76 16.24 -4.36
C GLU A 58 -1.89 16.69 -3.42
N ALA A 59 -2.99 15.94 -3.43
CA ALA A 59 -4.16 16.24 -2.59
C ALA A 59 -4.33 15.24 -1.45
N LEU A 60 -4.65 15.76 -0.26
CA LEU A 60 -5.09 15.01 0.90
C LEU A 60 -6.52 15.43 1.27
N ARG A 61 -7.48 14.59 0.87
CA ARG A 61 -8.89 14.73 1.25
C ARG A 61 -9.13 14.32 2.70
N ALA A 62 -10.18 14.83 3.32
CA ALA A 62 -10.57 14.47 4.68
C ALA A 62 -11.80 13.56 4.72
N ASP A 63 -12.69 13.69 3.72
CA ASP A 63 -13.94 12.93 3.66
C ASP A 63 -13.74 11.52 3.07
N TYR A 64 -13.22 10.59 3.86
CA TYR A 64 -13.20 9.17 3.52
C TYR A 64 -13.27 8.27 4.76
N LYS A 65 -13.80 7.05 4.59
CA LYS A 65 -13.92 6.07 5.69
C LYS A 65 -12.55 5.79 6.30
N TRP A 66 -12.47 5.92 7.63
CA TRP A 66 -11.25 5.76 8.44
C TRP A 66 -10.19 6.85 8.30
N ALA A 67 -10.51 8.01 7.71
CA ALA A 67 -9.66 9.19 7.83
C ALA A 67 -9.42 9.53 9.31
N CYS A 68 -8.17 9.66 9.74
CA CYS A 68 -7.82 9.92 11.14
C CYS A 68 -6.45 10.57 11.29
N ASP A 69 -6.14 11.09 12.48
CA ASP A 69 -4.90 11.80 12.77
C ASP A 69 -3.65 10.99 12.40
N ARG A 70 -3.67 9.67 12.64
CA ARG A 70 -2.58 8.76 12.28
C ARG A 70 -2.23 8.79 10.80
N PHE A 71 -3.23 8.60 9.94
CA PHE A 71 -2.99 8.52 8.50
C PHE A 71 -2.67 9.89 7.94
N HIS A 72 -3.38 10.93 8.40
CA HIS A 72 -3.17 12.30 7.94
C HIS A 72 -1.78 12.80 8.32
N ARG A 73 -1.33 12.63 9.57
CA ARG A 73 0.04 12.99 9.96
C ARG A 73 1.07 12.28 9.09
N PHE A 74 0.94 10.95 8.92
CA PHE A 74 1.88 10.15 8.14
C PHE A 74 1.98 10.63 6.68
N VAL A 75 0.86 10.98 6.05
CA VAL A 75 0.86 11.54 4.69
C VAL A 75 1.41 12.96 4.66
N ILE A 76 1.06 13.81 5.62
CA ILE A 76 1.53 15.21 5.69
C ILE A 76 3.05 15.29 5.88
N GLU A 77 3.62 14.41 6.70
CA GLU A 77 5.08 14.26 6.83
C GLU A 77 5.72 13.94 5.48
N GLY A 78 5.11 13.05 4.68
CA GLY A 78 5.59 12.77 3.31
C GLY A 78 5.38 13.90 2.31
N MET A 79 4.28 14.65 2.41
CA MET A 79 4.05 15.84 1.61
C MET A 79 5.12 16.91 1.86
N ARG A 80 5.62 17.02 3.09
CA ARG A 80 6.72 17.92 3.45
C ARG A 80 8.05 17.47 2.85
N ASP A 81 8.36 16.18 2.91
CA ASP A 81 9.56 15.64 2.25
C ASP A 81 9.49 15.92 0.73
N ASN A 82 8.32 15.67 0.11
CA ASN A 82 8.09 15.97 -1.31
C ASN A 82 8.30 17.45 -1.61
N TRP A 83 7.75 18.34 -0.77
CA TRP A 83 7.92 19.79 -0.95
C TRP A 83 9.39 20.19 -0.95
N ARG A 84 10.15 19.79 0.08
CA ARG A 84 11.59 20.11 0.20
C ARG A 84 12.39 19.58 -0.98
N ARG A 85 12.09 18.36 -1.44
CA ARG A 85 12.80 17.74 -2.57
C ARG A 85 12.45 18.38 -3.92
N LEU A 86 11.24 18.87 -4.08
CA LEU A 86 10.75 19.44 -5.34
C LEU A 86 10.96 20.95 -5.44
N GLU A 87 11.16 21.67 -4.33
CA GLU A 87 11.49 23.10 -4.31
C GLU A 87 12.76 23.42 -5.10
N GLY A 88 13.77 22.55 -5.02
CA GLY A 88 15.01 22.66 -5.82
C GLY A 88 14.89 22.15 -7.27
N SER A 89 13.70 21.75 -7.72
CA SER A 89 13.47 21.19 -9.05
C SER A 89 12.80 22.20 -10.00
N LYS A 90 12.72 21.82 -11.29
CA LYS A 90 12.00 22.61 -12.30
C LYS A 90 10.48 22.41 -12.28
N ALA A 91 9.98 21.42 -11.54
CA ALA A 91 8.55 21.18 -11.39
C ALA A 91 7.95 22.11 -10.33
N LEU A 92 6.68 22.47 -10.50
CA LEU A 92 5.91 23.16 -9.47
C LEU A 92 5.15 22.13 -8.63
N TYR A 93 5.49 22.01 -7.36
CA TYR A 93 4.76 21.16 -6.43
C TYR A 93 3.63 21.94 -5.76
N TYR A 94 2.39 21.50 -5.93
CA TYR A 94 1.19 22.10 -5.35
C TYR A 94 0.56 21.11 -4.34
N PRO A 95 0.89 21.23 -3.05
CA PRO A 95 0.26 20.44 -1.99
C PRO A 95 -1.10 21.05 -1.61
N TYR A 96 -2.13 20.22 -1.46
CA TYR A 96 -3.44 20.65 -0.97
C TYR A 96 -3.95 19.73 0.13
N ILE A 97 -4.38 20.31 1.26
CA ILE A 97 -5.00 19.61 2.38
C ILE A 97 -6.42 20.14 2.54
N GLU A 98 -7.39 19.23 2.56
CA GLU A 98 -8.80 19.58 2.70
C GLU A 98 -9.14 19.90 4.17
N LEU A 99 -9.35 21.19 4.46
CA LEU A 99 -9.63 21.68 5.82
C LEU A 99 -11.11 21.56 6.23
N HIS A 100 -12.02 21.43 5.27
CA HIS A 100 -13.45 21.22 5.50
C HIS A 100 -14.00 20.23 4.48
N VAL A 101 -15.02 19.46 4.87
CA VAL A 101 -15.66 18.48 3.97
C VAL A 101 -16.07 19.15 2.66
N ASN A 102 -15.64 18.58 1.53
CA ASN A 102 -15.85 19.09 0.17
C ASN A 102 -15.13 20.40 -0.20
N ALA A 103 -14.21 20.93 0.63
CA ALA A 103 -13.46 22.13 0.29
C ALA A 103 -12.62 21.94 -0.99
N GLY A 104 -12.13 20.72 -1.26
CA GLY A 104 -11.37 20.40 -2.47
C GLY A 104 -12.21 20.20 -3.73
N LYS A 105 -13.54 20.27 -3.64
CA LYS A 105 -14.46 19.95 -4.75
C LYS A 105 -14.24 20.89 -5.93
N GLY A 106 -13.86 20.34 -7.08
CA GLY A 106 -13.67 21.08 -8.33
C GLY A 106 -12.22 21.49 -8.60
N LEU A 107 -11.32 21.39 -7.61
CA LEU A 107 -9.92 21.82 -7.74
C LEU A 107 -9.21 21.16 -8.93
N LEU A 108 -9.25 19.83 -9.03
CA LEU A 108 -8.64 19.12 -10.15
C LEU A 108 -9.25 19.52 -11.50
N SER A 109 -10.57 19.75 -11.53
CA SER A 109 -11.26 20.16 -12.76
C SER A 109 -10.76 21.51 -13.22
N GLU A 110 -10.61 22.48 -12.30
CA GLU A 110 -10.15 23.83 -12.60
C GLU A 110 -8.68 23.83 -13.05
N LEU A 111 -7.82 23.12 -12.31
CA LEU A 111 -6.42 22.91 -12.70
C LEU A 111 -6.32 22.30 -14.11
N ALA A 112 -7.19 21.33 -14.42
CA ALA A 112 -7.17 20.67 -15.71
C ALA A 112 -7.74 21.49 -16.88
N ARG A 113 -8.45 22.61 -16.63
CA ARG A 113 -8.92 23.50 -17.72
C ARG A 113 -7.78 24.17 -18.47
N ARG A 114 -6.69 24.46 -17.76
CA ARG A 114 -5.47 25.06 -18.32
C ARG A 114 -4.38 24.03 -18.59
N ALA A 115 -4.58 22.77 -18.20
CA ALA A 115 -3.61 21.71 -18.46
C ALA A 115 -3.65 21.24 -19.92
N CYS A 116 -2.55 20.66 -20.38
CA CYS A 116 -2.49 19.93 -21.64
C CYS A 116 -3.09 18.54 -21.49
N MET A 117 -2.77 17.89 -20.36
CA MET A 117 -3.30 16.59 -19.96
C MET A 117 -3.01 16.36 -18.47
N VAL A 118 -3.58 15.28 -17.93
CA VAL A 118 -3.35 14.84 -16.55
C VAL A 118 -2.79 13.42 -16.55
N VAL A 119 -1.68 13.21 -15.86
CA VAL A 119 -1.19 11.88 -15.47
C VAL A 119 -1.52 11.65 -13.99
N THR A 120 -1.88 10.43 -13.61
CA THR A 120 -2.17 10.07 -12.21
C THR A 120 -1.76 8.63 -11.89
N ASP A 121 -1.95 8.21 -10.65
CA ASP A 121 -1.56 6.88 -10.18
C ASP A 121 -2.68 5.85 -10.41
N ASN A 122 -2.32 4.64 -10.85
CA ASN A 122 -3.24 3.51 -10.97
C ASN A 122 -3.11 2.58 -9.76
N PHE A 123 -3.88 2.83 -8.69
CA PHE A 123 -3.95 1.95 -7.51
C PHE A 123 -5.27 1.16 -7.52
N PRO A 124 -5.27 -0.18 -7.34
CA PRO A 124 -6.42 -1.01 -7.71
C PRO A 124 -7.52 -1.16 -6.65
N CYS A 125 -7.30 -0.74 -5.40
CA CYS A 125 -8.24 -1.00 -4.31
C CYS A 125 -8.71 0.26 -3.57
N PHE A 126 -9.61 0.05 -2.61
CA PHE A 126 -10.24 1.08 -1.79
C PHE A 126 -11.08 2.06 -2.64
N PHE A 127 -11.22 3.33 -2.24
CA PHE A 127 -12.03 4.29 -2.98
C PHE A 127 -11.31 4.89 -4.20
N LEU A 128 -9.98 4.70 -4.34
CA LEU A 128 -9.18 5.38 -5.36
C LEU A 128 -9.64 5.10 -6.81
N PRO A 129 -9.90 3.85 -7.24
CA PRO A 129 -10.43 3.59 -8.59
C PRO A 129 -11.72 4.35 -8.88
N ARG A 130 -12.66 4.37 -7.92
CA ARG A 130 -13.94 5.07 -8.05
C ARG A 130 -13.76 6.59 -8.10
N MET A 131 -12.87 7.13 -7.28
CA MET A 131 -12.52 8.55 -7.29
C MET A 131 -11.92 8.97 -8.63
N LEU A 132 -10.96 8.20 -9.15
CA LEU A 132 -10.31 8.43 -10.44
C LEU A 132 -11.33 8.42 -11.58
N SER A 133 -12.18 7.39 -11.65
CA SER A 133 -13.24 7.30 -12.66
C SER A 133 -14.26 8.43 -12.57
N ALA A 134 -14.58 8.91 -11.36
CA ALA A 134 -15.47 10.05 -11.18
C ALA A 134 -14.82 11.36 -11.63
N ALA A 135 -13.58 11.62 -11.19
CA ALA A 135 -12.81 12.80 -11.55
C ALA A 135 -12.58 12.91 -13.07
N ALA A 136 -12.20 11.82 -13.72
CA ALA A 136 -11.87 11.80 -15.15
C ALA A 136 -13.04 12.18 -16.07
N ARG A 137 -14.30 12.07 -15.61
CA ARG A 137 -15.50 12.52 -16.34
C ARG A 137 -15.65 14.04 -16.37
N HIS A 138 -15.09 14.73 -15.39
CA HIS A 138 -15.21 16.18 -15.24
C HIS A 138 -13.99 16.95 -15.77
N VAL A 139 -12.91 16.24 -16.12
CA VAL A 139 -11.70 16.82 -16.68
C VAL A 139 -11.85 16.98 -18.21
N PRO A 140 -11.53 18.15 -18.79
CA PRO A 140 -11.73 18.41 -20.22
C PRO A 140 -10.65 17.79 -21.13
N VAL A 141 -9.53 17.32 -20.56
CA VAL A 141 -8.36 16.80 -21.26
C VAL A 141 -8.17 15.30 -21.04
N LEU A 142 -7.28 14.67 -21.82
CA LEU A 142 -6.86 13.29 -21.60
C LEU A 142 -6.35 13.10 -20.17
N VAL A 143 -6.83 12.03 -19.53
CA VAL A 143 -6.32 11.56 -18.24
C VAL A 143 -5.71 10.17 -18.43
N GLU A 144 -4.42 10.01 -18.14
CA GLU A 144 -3.74 8.71 -18.08
C GLU A 144 -3.50 8.33 -16.61
N LYS A 145 -3.79 7.08 -16.24
CA LYS A 145 -3.33 6.50 -14.96
C LYS A 145 -2.19 5.52 -15.20
N VAL A 146 -1.20 5.54 -14.32
CA VAL A 146 0.05 4.80 -14.49
C VAL A 146 0.31 3.86 -13.30
N ASP A 147 0.67 2.62 -13.59
CA ASP A 147 1.01 1.61 -12.61
C ASP A 147 2.49 1.72 -12.17
N ALA A 148 2.70 2.20 -10.94
CA ALA A 148 3.99 2.23 -10.25
C ALA A 148 3.96 1.47 -8.91
N ASN A 149 3.12 0.44 -8.81
CA ASN A 149 2.88 -0.29 -7.56
C ASN A 149 3.91 -1.36 -7.25
N GLY A 150 4.43 -2.05 -8.26
CA GLY A 150 5.31 -3.23 -8.13
C GLY A 150 6.20 -3.42 -9.35
N LEU A 151 7.09 -4.42 -9.26
CA LEU A 151 8.02 -4.76 -10.34
C LEU A 151 7.27 -5.31 -11.56
N LEU A 152 6.25 -6.15 -11.35
CA LEU A 152 5.40 -6.63 -12.44
C LEU A 152 4.23 -5.65 -12.68
N PRO A 153 3.99 -5.21 -13.93
CA PRO A 153 2.78 -4.47 -14.26
C PRO A 153 1.52 -5.27 -13.91
N MET A 154 0.53 -4.64 -13.27
CA MET A 154 -0.74 -5.31 -12.90
C MET A 154 -1.48 -5.88 -14.11
N GLN A 155 -1.32 -5.26 -15.29
CA GLN A 155 -1.91 -5.74 -16.55
C GLN A 155 -1.24 -6.98 -17.12
N GLU A 156 -0.05 -7.37 -16.64
CA GLU A 156 0.71 -8.47 -17.21
C GLU A 156 -0.03 -9.81 -17.10
N ALA A 157 -0.81 -9.99 -16.02
CA ALA A 157 -1.61 -11.18 -15.78
C ALA A 157 -3.02 -11.07 -16.37
N ASP A 158 -3.38 -12.06 -17.19
CA ASP A 158 -4.69 -12.21 -17.82
C ASP A 158 -5.72 -12.98 -16.96
N GLN A 159 -5.31 -13.46 -15.78
CA GLN A 159 -6.12 -14.27 -14.86
C GLN A 159 -5.85 -13.95 -13.39
N VAL A 160 -6.72 -14.45 -12.51
CA VAL A 160 -6.52 -14.44 -11.05
C VAL A 160 -5.75 -15.69 -10.66
N PHE A 161 -4.66 -15.53 -9.91
CA PHE A 161 -3.94 -16.68 -9.34
C PHE A 161 -4.50 -17.06 -7.98
N LEU A 162 -4.80 -18.34 -7.75
CA LEU A 162 -5.36 -18.83 -6.49
C LEU A 162 -4.30 -19.36 -5.51
N ARG A 163 -3.04 -19.48 -5.94
CA ARG A 163 -1.93 -19.98 -5.12
C ARG A 163 -0.68 -19.16 -5.42
N ALA A 164 0.06 -18.81 -4.37
CA ALA A 164 1.34 -18.11 -4.50
C ALA A 164 2.36 -18.89 -5.36
N PHE A 165 2.31 -20.23 -5.34
CA PHE A 165 3.16 -21.06 -6.22
C PHE A 165 2.92 -20.78 -7.71
N ASP A 166 1.67 -20.72 -8.15
CA ASP A 166 1.34 -20.49 -9.56
C ASP A 166 1.71 -19.07 -9.98
N PHE A 167 1.41 -18.08 -9.13
CA PHE A 167 1.79 -16.69 -9.38
C PHE A 167 3.30 -16.54 -9.45
N ARG A 168 4.06 -17.15 -8.53
CA ARG A 168 5.53 -17.10 -8.55
C ARG A 168 6.10 -17.68 -9.84
N ARG A 169 5.57 -18.83 -10.29
CA ARG A 169 6.00 -19.44 -11.56
C ARG A 169 5.72 -18.52 -12.74
N PHE A 170 4.57 -17.85 -12.74
CA PHE A 170 4.24 -16.85 -13.76
C PHE A 170 5.19 -15.64 -13.68
N LEU A 171 5.40 -15.09 -12.50
CA LEU A 171 6.27 -13.93 -12.25
C LEU A 171 7.70 -14.21 -12.72
N GLN A 172 8.29 -15.33 -12.33
CA GLN A 172 9.66 -15.71 -12.74
C GLN A 172 9.82 -15.79 -14.27
N LYS A 173 8.76 -16.11 -15.02
CA LYS A 173 8.78 -16.15 -16.49
C LYS A 173 8.66 -14.78 -17.14
N ARG A 174 8.06 -13.81 -16.46
CA ARG A 174 7.62 -12.54 -17.05
C ARG A 174 8.36 -11.33 -16.52
N ILE A 175 9.03 -11.44 -15.37
CA ILE A 175 9.62 -10.30 -14.67
C ILE A 175 10.88 -9.77 -15.36
N ILE A 176 11.64 -10.62 -16.07
CA ILE A 176 12.98 -10.29 -16.59
C ILE A 176 12.99 -8.99 -17.42
N PRO A 177 12.13 -8.79 -18.44
CA PRO A 177 12.10 -7.52 -19.18
C PRO A 177 11.86 -6.30 -18.29
N HIS A 178 11.05 -6.44 -17.24
CA HIS A 178 10.70 -5.35 -16.33
C HIS A 178 11.83 -4.99 -15.35
N LEU A 179 12.79 -5.90 -15.14
CA LEU A 179 14.01 -5.60 -14.37
C LEU A 179 14.96 -4.68 -15.16
N PHE A 180 14.90 -4.71 -16.49
CA PHE A 180 15.73 -3.87 -17.36
C PHE A 180 15.10 -2.52 -17.69
N THR A 181 13.84 -2.31 -17.31
CA THR A 181 13.13 -1.04 -17.49
C THR A 181 12.57 -0.53 -16.16
N PRO A 182 13.40 -0.30 -15.14
CA PRO A 182 12.95 0.32 -13.90
C PRO A 182 12.56 1.80 -14.14
N PRO A 183 11.75 2.41 -13.27
CA PRO A 183 11.54 3.85 -13.32
C PRO A 183 12.83 4.58 -12.95
N GLU A 184 13.02 5.78 -13.50
CA GLU A 184 14.22 6.58 -13.22
C GLU A 184 14.32 6.92 -11.72
N PRO A 185 15.54 6.91 -11.13
CA PRO A 185 15.75 7.32 -9.74
C PRO A 185 15.37 8.78 -9.49
N ASP A 186 15.55 9.65 -10.48
CA ASP A 186 15.17 11.07 -10.41
C ASP A 186 14.48 11.53 -11.72
N PRO A 187 13.18 11.26 -11.88
CA PRO A 187 12.48 11.60 -13.12
C PRO A 187 12.46 13.12 -13.38
N VAL A 188 12.39 13.96 -12.34
CA VAL A 188 12.25 15.42 -12.51
C VAL A 188 13.55 16.09 -12.97
N ALA A 189 14.69 15.42 -12.89
CA ALA A 189 15.95 15.91 -13.44
C ALA A 189 15.91 16.09 -14.96
N ALA A 190 15.05 15.34 -15.66
CA ALA A 190 14.90 15.41 -17.12
C ALA A 190 14.08 16.62 -17.60
N LEU A 191 13.44 17.38 -16.70
CA LEU A 191 12.65 18.55 -17.09
C LEU A 191 13.55 19.63 -17.70
N SER A 192 13.14 20.18 -18.83
CA SER A 192 13.82 21.28 -19.49
C SER A 192 13.31 22.63 -19.01
N MET A 193 11.99 22.76 -18.85
CA MET A 193 11.31 24.03 -18.55
C MET A 193 11.01 24.21 -17.06
N GLN A 194 11.31 25.41 -16.54
CA GLN A 194 10.93 25.82 -15.19
C GLN A 194 9.44 26.15 -15.12
N ALA A 195 8.72 25.54 -14.18
CA ALA A 195 7.37 25.93 -13.84
C ALA A 195 7.37 27.21 -12.98
N SER A 196 6.48 28.15 -13.31
CA SER A 196 6.31 29.40 -12.55
C SER A 196 5.14 29.25 -11.56
N PRO A 197 5.30 29.67 -10.29
CA PRO A 197 4.18 29.69 -9.33
C PRO A 197 2.95 30.48 -9.81
N GLY A 198 3.16 31.47 -10.69
CA GLY A 198 2.07 32.29 -11.25
C GLY A 198 1.03 31.48 -12.04
N MET A 199 1.40 30.32 -12.57
CA MET A 199 0.54 29.47 -13.41
C MET A 199 -0.69 28.93 -12.66
N VAL A 200 -0.59 28.78 -11.33
CA VAL A 200 -1.65 28.24 -10.46
C VAL A 200 -2.19 29.28 -9.48
N SER A 201 -1.73 30.53 -9.56
CA SER A 201 -2.14 31.63 -8.67
C SER A 201 -3.65 31.88 -8.65
N HIS A 202 -4.33 31.68 -9.79
CA HIS A 202 -5.78 31.78 -9.93
C HIS A 202 -6.56 30.80 -9.03
N LEU A 203 -5.92 29.75 -8.53
CA LEU A 203 -6.54 28.78 -7.62
C LEU A 203 -6.50 29.25 -6.16
N HIS A 204 -5.54 30.12 -5.79
CA HIS A 204 -5.16 30.35 -4.40
C HIS A 204 -6.25 31.01 -3.55
N GLU A 205 -7.14 31.80 -4.16
CA GLU A 205 -8.26 32.43 -3.44
C GLU A 205 -9.21 31.40 -2.83
N ARG A 206 -9.47 30.30 -3.56
CA ARG A 206 -10.40 29.25 -3.13
C ARG A 206 -9.70 28.01 -2.58
N TRP A 207 -8.56 27.67 -3.18
CA TRP A 207 -7.75 26.51 -2.85
C TRP A 207 -6.31 27.00 -2.64
N ALA A 208 -6.01 27.50 -1.46
CA ALA A 208 -4.64 27.86 -1.12
C ALA A 208 -3.79 26.58 -1.02
N PRO A 209 -2.55 26.57 -1.55
CA PRO A 209 -1.62 25.48 -1.33
C PRO A 209 -1.23 25.39 0.14
N ALA A 210 -0.97 24.18 0.62
CA ALA A 210 -0.76 23.88 2.03
C ALA A 210 0.68 24.16 2.54
N TYR A 211 1.49 24.99 1.86
CA TYR A 211 2.90 25.21 2.23
C TYR A 211 3.08 25.63 3.69
N SER A 212 2.28 26.60 4.17
CA SER A 212 2.33 27.06 5.56
C SER A 212 1.93 25.96 6.56
N PHE A 213 1.06 25.03 6.15
CA PHE A 213 0.67 23.88 6.95
C PHE A 213 1.82 22.85 7.04
N LEU A 214 2.62 22.70 5.97
CA LEU A 214 3.73 21.75 5.91
C LEU A 214 4.99 22.24 6.66
N ASP A 215 5.18 23.55 6.77
CA ASP A 215 6.37 24.16 7.37
C ASP A 215 6.43 23.92 8.89
N ASP A 216 5.29 24.01 9.57
CA ASP A 216 5.18 23.78 11.00
C ASP A 216 4.43 22.47 11.32
N ILE A 217 5.15 21.35 11.18
CA ILE A 217 4.57 20.03 11.48
C ILE A 217 4.33 19.81 12.97
N VAL A 218 5.09 20.50 13.83
CA VAL A 218 4.99 20.35 15.29
C VAL A 218 3.73 21.05 15.78
N SER A 219 3.32 22.14 15.12
CA SER A 219 2.03 22.79 15.35
C SER A 219 0.91 22.34 14.40
N CYS A 220 1.15 21.33 13.53
CA CYS A 220 0.13 20.76 12.64
C CYS A 220 -1.13 20.52 13.45
N ASN A 221 -2.08 21.44 13.30
CA ASN A 221 -3.25 21.43 14.13
C ASN A 221 -4.24 20.46 13.49
N LEU A 222 -3.91 19.16 13.57
CA LEU A 222 -4.72 18.06 13.06
C LEU A 222 -6.16 18.16 13.59
N SER A 223 -6.36 18.73 14.79
CA SER A 223 -7.68 18.97 15.38
C SER A 223 -8.57 19.92 14.56
N ARG A 224 -8.03 20.64 13.57
CA ARG A 224 -8.81 21.45 12.62
C ARG A 224 -9.32 20.63 11.42
N LEU A 225 -8.75 19.46 11.16
CA LEU A 225 -9.14 18.62 10.04
C LEU A 225 -10.42 17.86 10.38
N PRO A 226 -11.37 17.71 9.45
CA PRO A 226 -12.64 17.02 9.71
C PRO A 226 -12.45 15.50 9.59
N ILE A 227 -11.68 14.91 10.51
CA ILE A 227 -11.26 13.50 10.52
C ILE A 227 -11.46 12.88 11.91
N ASP A 228 -11.31 11.57 12.04
CA ASP A 228 -11.39 10.88 13.33
C ASP A 228 -10.15 11.18 14.20
N HIS A 229 -10.36 11.86 15.33
CA HIS A 229 -9.30 12.16 16.30
C HIS A 229 -9.14 11.09 17.40
N SER A 230 -9.95 10.02 17.37
CA SER A 230 -9.85 8.90 18.32
C SER A 230 -8.67 7.97 18.05
N VAL A 231 -8.11 8.02 16.85
CA VAL A 231 -6.94 7.22 16.45
C VAL A 231 -5.71 8.13 16.39
N PRO A 232 -4.89 8.17 17.45
CA PRO A 232 -3.79 9.11 17.54
C PRO A 232 -2.67 8.77 16.56
N PRO A 233 -1.83 9.76 16.22
CA PRO A 233 -0.58 9.55 15.52
C PRO A 233 0.23 8.36 16.04
N ALA A 234 0.80 7.58 15.12
CA ALA A 234 1.76 6.54 15.46
C ALA A 234 3.16 7.17 15.69
N GLU A 235 4.06 6.41 16.32
CA GLU A 235 5.46 6.82 16.46
C GLU A 235 6.19 6.91 15.11
N ALA A 236 5.86 5.99 14.18
CA ALA A 236 6.46 5.96 12.85
C ALA A 236 6.15 7.27 12.09
N ALA A 237 7.21 7.98 11.69
CA ALA A 237 7.11 9.14 10.81
C ALA A 237 6.90 8.71 9.35
N GLY A 238 6.15 9.51 8.60
CA GLY A 238 5.96 9.35 7.16
C GLY A 238 7.10 9.92 6.32
N GLY A 239 6.90 9.85 5.00
CA GLY A 239 7.82 10.39 4.00
C GLY A 239 8.86 9.43 3.45
N PHE A 240 9.42 9.81 2.29
CA PHE A 240 10.35 8.95 1.53
C PHE A 240 11.75 8.94 2.16
N GLU A 241 12.12 9.98 2.91
CA GLU A 241 13.41 10.02 3.62
C GLU A 241 13.41 8.96 4.72
N GLN A 242 12.38 8.97 5.57
CA GLN A 242 12.22 7.97 6.64
C GLN A 242 12.07 6.55 6.06
N ALA A 243 11.36 6.39 4.93
CA ALA A 243 11.23 5.10 4.26
C ALA A 243 12.58 4.55 3.79
N THR A 244 13.42 5.40 3.19
CA THR A 244 14.76 5.04 2.72
C THR A 244 15.70 4.73 3.89
N ALA A 245 15.64 5.52 4.97
CA ALA A 245 16.39 5.23 6.19
C ALA A 245 15.99 3.86 6.78
N THR A 246 14.69 3.59 6.86
CA THR A 246 14.15 2.30 7.34
C THR A 246 14.65 1.13 6.49
N LEU A 247 14.63 1.27 5.16
CA LEU A 247 15.18 0.25 4.24
C LEU A 247 16.66 0.00 4.53
N ARG A 248 17.48 1.04 4.59
CA ARG A 248 18.93 0.91 4.81
C ARG A 248 19.27 0.24 6.13
N THR A 249 18.56 0.60 7.21
CA THR A 249 18.69 -0.07 8.51
C THR A 249 18.32 -1.55 8.42
N PHE A 250 17.24 -1.90 7.70
CA PHE A 250 16.87 -3.30 7.48
C PHE A 250 17.94 -4.07 6.72
N LEU A 251 18.47 -3.51 5.64
CA LEU A 251 19.52 -4.15 4.84
C LEU A 251 20.79 -4.40 5.67
N SER A 252 21.22 -3.42 6.46
CA SER A 252 22.46 -3.52 7.24
C SER A 252 22.34 -4.45 8.46
N ASN A 253 21.17 -4.54 9.07
CA ASN A 253 21.03 -5.13 10.41
C ASN A 253 20.21 -6.42 10.45
N SER A 254 19.32 -6.66 9.48
CA SER A 254 18.28 -7.70 9.65
C SER A 254 18.03 -8.55 8.41
N LEU A 255 18.49 -8.15 7.22
CA LEU A 255 18.24 -8.92 5.99
C LEU A 255 18.81 -10.34 6.09
N SER A 256 20.02 -10.50 6.64
CA SER A 256 20.70 -11.79 6.78
C SER A 256 19.93 -12.78 7.67
N GLU A 257 19.26 -12.27 8.70
CA GLU A 257 18.51 -13.07 9.67
C GLU A 257 17.00 -13.15 9.36
N TYR A 258 16.54 -12.43 8.33
CA TYR A 258 15.12 -12.28 8.00
C TYR A 258 14.39 -13.63 7.90
N ASP A 259 14.93 -14.60 7.18
CA ASP A 259 14.27 -15.91 6.99
C ASP A 259 14.08 -16.65 8.33
N ALA A 260 15.09 -16.61 9.19
CA ALA A 260 15.08 -17.30 10.49
C ALA A 260 14.22 -16.58 11.52
N LEU A 261 14.26 -15.24 11.56
CA LEU A 261 13.75 -14.45 12.68
C LEU A 261 12.43 -13.71 12.41
N ARG A 262 11.98 -13.56 11.15
CA ARG A 262 10.76 -12.77 10.80
C ARG A 262 9.45 -13.22 11.46
N ASN A 263 9.41 -14.40 12.04
CA ASN A 263 8.22 -14.90 12.74
C ASN A 263 8.21 -14.54 14.23
N HIS A 264 9.32 -14.09 14.80
CA HIS A 264 9.50 -13.87 16.23
C HIS A 264 9.35 -12.38 16.57
N PRO A 265 8.29 -11.99 17.31
CA PRO A 265 8.04 -10.58 17.61
C PRO A 265 9.13 -9.85 18.40
N ASP A 266 9.86 -10.54 19.28
CA ASP A 266 10.92 -9.93 20.09
C ASP A 266 12.20 -9.62 19.27
N ASP A 267 12.44 -10.31 18.15
CA ASP A 267 13.71 -10.20 17.40
C ASP A 267 13.76 -9.02 16.41
N ASN A 268 12.64 -8.30 16.20
CA ASN A 268 12.54 -7.13 15.32
C ASN A 268 13.13 -7.31 13.90
N ALA A 269 13.25 -8.53 13.40
CA ALA A 269 13.94 -8.86 12.15
C ALA A 269 13.15 -8.58 10.86
N THR A 270 12.08 -7.79 10.92
CA THR A 270 11.26 -7.46 9.74
C THR A 270 11.60 -6.07 9.21
N SER A 271 11.37 -5.81 7.92
CA SER A 271 11.78 -4.55 7.29
C SER A 271 11.05 -3.30 7.80
N GLY A 272 9.88 -3.46 8.42
CA GLY A 272 9.06 -2.31 8.85
C GLY A 272 8.51 -1.44 7.71
N LEU A 273 8.67 -1.87 6.45
CA LEU A 273 8.42 -1.06 5.25
C LEU A 273 6.95 -0.95 4.83
N SER A 274 6.04 -1.76 5.39
CA SER A 274 4.65 -1.83 4.93
C SER A 274 3.88 -0.50 4.96
N PRO A 275 4.03 0.40 5.95
CA PRO A 275 3.41 1.73 5.91
C PRO A 275 3.87 2.56 4.70
N TYR A 276 5.18 2.59 4.45
CA TYR A 276 5.77 3.40 3.39
C TYR A 276 5.41 2.85 2.01
N LEU A 277 5.37 1.52 1.87
CA LEU A 277 4.87 0.84 0.67
C LEU A 277 3.38 1.11 0.43
N HIS A 278 2.56 1.23 1.48
CA HIS A 278 1.14 1.52 1.36
C HIS A 278 0.87 2.94 0.87
N PHE A 279 1.49 3.93 1.49
CA PHE A 279 1.32 5.34 1.13
C PHE A 279 2.21 5.79 -0.04
N GLY A 280 3.01 4.86 -0.59
CA GLY A 280 3.83 5.08 -1.76
C GLY A 280 5.06 5.96 -1.53
N HIS A 281 5.50 6.10 -0.28
CA HIS A 281 6.72 6.81 0.11
C HIS A 281 8.00 6.08 -0.32
N ILE A 282 7.92 4.79 -0.68
CA ILE A 282 9.05 4.05 -1.25
C ILE A 282 8.60 3.15 -2.39
N SER A 283 9.45 3.03 -3.41
CA SER A 283 9.20 2.18 -4.58
C SER A 283 9.67 0.75 -4.35
N VAL A 284 8.91 -0.24 -4.84
CA VAL A 284 9.41 -1.62 -4.90
C VAL A 284 10.65 -1.73 -5.79
N HIS A 285 10.74 -0.91 -6.85
CA HIS A 285 11.94 -0.85 -7.69
C HIS A 285 13.17 -0.33 -6.93
N GLN A 286 12.99 0.70 -6.09
CA GLN A 286 14.07 1.20 -5.24
C GLN A 286 14.53 0.11 -4.25
N ILE A 287 13.58 -0.54 -3.57
CA ILE A 287 13.90 -1.61 -2.61
C ILE A 287 14.65 -2.74 -3.30
N PHE A 288 14.14 -3.21 -4.45
CA PHE A 288 14.80 -4.27 -5.21
C PHE A 288 16.20 -3.87 -5.64
N GLN A 289 16.39 -2.63 -6.12
CA GLN A 289 17.70 -2.13 -6.53
C GLN A 289 18.68 -2.07 -5.37
N GLU A 290 18.27 -1.58 -4.19
CA GLU A 290 19.14 -1.51 -3.01
C GLU A 290 19.46 -2.91 -2.45
N VAL A 291 18.50 -3.86 -2.49
CA VAL A 291 18.77 -5.27 -2.16
C VAL A 291 19.75 -5.88 -3.15
N ALA A 292 19.55 -5.69 -4.45
CA ALA A 292 20.43 -6.22 -5.48
C ALA A 292 21.87 -5.68 -5.35
N GLN A 293 22.01 -4.40 -5.04
CA GLN A 293 23.31 -3.78 -4.76
C GLN A 293 23.95 -4.36 -3.49
N HIS A 294 23.19 -4.50 -2.41
CA HIS A 294 23.67 -5.10 -1.16
C HIS A 294 24.17 -6.54 -1.37
N GLU A 295 23.48 -7.32 -2.19
CA GLU A 295 23.80 -8.72 -2.47
C GLU A 295 24.87 -8.91 -3.56
N GLY A 296 25.42 -7.82 -4.14
CA GLY A 296 26.33 -7.89 -5.28
C GLY A 296 25.71 -8.66 -6.46
N TRP A 297 24.42 -8.45 -6.70
CA TRP A 297 23.62 -9.25 -7.62
C TRP A 297 23.53 -8.63 -9.02
N SER A 298 23.53 -9.49 -10.04
CA SER A 298 23.18 -9.15 -11.43
C SER A 298 22.18 -10.18 -12.00
N PRO A 299 21.43 -9.83 -13.07
CA PRO A 299 20.50 -10.75 -13.72
C PRO A 299 21.11 -12.07 -14.21
N ASP A 300 22.43 -12.14 -14.42
CA ASP A 300 23.13 -13.37 -14.84
C ASP A 300 23.10 -14.47 -13.78
N ARG A 301 22.79 -14.13 -12.51
CA ARG A 301 22.65 -15.08 -11.41
C ARG A 301 21.29 -15.78 -11.40
N LEU A 302 20.34 -15.36 -12.25
CA LEU A 302 19.02 -15.98 -12.33
C LEU A 302 19.12 -17.44 -12.74
N ALA A 303 18.41 -18.32 -12.02
CA ALA A 303 18.35 -19.72 -12.40
C ALA A 303 17.62 -19.89 -13.74
N PRO A 304 18.11 -20.78 -14.64
CA PRO A 304 17.52 -20.97 -15.97
C PRO A 304 16.10 -21.56 -15.92
N GLN A 305 15.73 -22.21 -14.82
CA GLN A 305 14.44 -22.86 -14.67
C GLN A 305 13.46 -22.04 -13.81
N THR A 306 12.31 -21.71 -14.40
CA THR A 306 11.20 -21.03 -13.72
C THR A 306 10.24 -22.05 -13.08
N ALA A 307 10.67 -22.61 -11.96
CA ALA A 307 9.97 -23.71 -11.28
C ALA A 307 8.94 -23.25 -10.22
N GLY A 308 8.78 -21.94 -9.98
CA GLY A 308 7.88 -21.42 -8.94
C GLY A 308 8.38 -21.68 -7.51
N LYS A 309 9.67 -22.00 -7.35
CA LYS A 309 10.34 -22.17 -6.05
C LYS A 309 10.53 -20.82 -5.37
N ARG A 310 10.38 -20.80 -4.04
CA ARG A 310 10.58 -19.61 -3.18
C ARG A 310 12.04 -19.15 -3.13
N ALA A 311 12.96 -20.08 -3.31
CA ALA A 311 14.39 -19.86 -3.23
C ALA A 311 15.13 -20.55 -4.38
N GLY A 312 16.35 -20.10 -4.64
CA GLY A 312 17.30 -20.54 -5.65
C GLY A 312 17.10 -19.92 -7.03
N TRP A 313 16.04 -19.14 -7.26
CA TRP A 313 15.78 -18.55 -8.57
C TRP A 313 16.47 -17.20 -8.76
N TRP A 314 16.46 -16.34 -7.73
CA TRP A 314 17.19 -15.08 -7.79
C TRP A 314 18.69 -15.34 -7.70
N GLY A 315 19.10 -16.34 -6.92
CA GLY A 315 20.51 -16.64 -6.69
C GLY A 315 21.14 -15.65 -5.70
N MET A 316 20.34 -15.04 -4.81
CA MET A 316 20.78 -14.20 -3.69
C MET A 316 20.89 -15.03 -2.40
N SER A 317 21.26 -14.40 -1.27
CA SER A 317 21.23 -15.04 0.04
C SER A 317 19.82 -15.51 0.44
N VAL A 318 19.76 -16.46 1.39
CA VAL A 318 18.49 -17.01 1.90
C VAL A 318 17.59 -15.91 2.47
N GLY A 319 18.16 -14.98 3.24
CA GLY A 319 17.44 -13.85 3.80
C GLY A 319 16.86 -12.91 2.72
N ALA A 320 17.66 -12.60 1.69
CA ALA A 320 17.21 -11.79 0.57
C ALA A 320 16.09 -12.47 -0.23
N GLU A 321 16.23 -13.75 -0.59
CA GLU A 321 15.18 -14.44 -1.35
C GLU A 321 13.89 -14.62 -0.55
N ALA A 322 13.99 -14.88 0.76
CA ALA A 322 12.82 -14.91 1.65
C ALA A 322 12.12 -13.54 1.71
N PHE A 323 12.88 -12.44 1.80
CA PHE A 323 12.33 -11.09 1.76
C PHE A 323 11.70 -10.76 0.41
N LEU A 324 12.36 -11.11 -0.71
CA LEU A 324 11.83 -10.89 -2.06
C LEU A 324 10.57 -11.72 -2.34
N ASP A 325 10.41 -12.91 -1.76
CA ASP A 325 9.14 -13.66 -1.88
C ASP A 325 7.98 -12.91 -1.24
N GLU A 326 8.20 -12.26 -0.10
CA GLU A 326 7.17 -11.44 0.55
C GLU A 326 6.94 -10.11 -0.18
N LEU A 327 8.02 -9.41 -0.53
CA LEU A 327 7.99 -8.09 -1.18
C LEU A 327 7.41 -8.13 -2.60
N ILE A 328 7.71 -9.19 -3.36
CA ILE A 328 7.34 -9.33 -4.78
C ILE A 328 6.21 -10.35 -4.92
N THR A 329 6.42 -11.63 -4.59
CA THR A 329 5.42 -12.67 -4.87
C THR A 329 4.12 -12.45 -4.11
N TRP A 330 4.18 -12.39 -2.77
CA TRP A 330 2.97 -12.26 -1.94
C TRP A 330 2.32 -10.90 -2.11
N ARG A 331 3.15 -9.86 -2.19
CA ARG A 331 2.66 -8.51 -2.40
C ARG A 331 1.89 -8.40 -3.71
N GLU A 332 2.53 -8.75 -4.83
CA GLU A 332 1.94 -8.58 -6.16
C GLU A 332 0.82 -9.57 -6.45
N LEU A 333 0.76 -10.71 -5.74
CA LEU A 333 -0.43 -11.58 -5.73
C LEU A 333 -1.67 -10.85 -5.20
N GLY A 334 -1.53 -10.02 -4.17
CA GLY A 334 -2.63 -9.17 -3.69
C GLY A 334 -3.05 -8.14 -4.73
N TYR A 335 -2.09 -7.50 -5.40
CA TYR A 335 -2.37 -6.56 -6.49
C TYR A 335 -3.06 -7.26 -7.69
N ASN A 336 -2.64 -8.48 -8.04
CA ASN A 336 -3.32 -9.31 -9.06
C ASN A 336 -4.80 -9.50 -8.71
N MET A 337 -5.12 -9.89 -7.47
CA MET A 337 -6.52 -10.08 -7.03
C MET A 337 -7.34 -8.80 -7.15
N CYS A 338 -6.85 -7.68 -6.61
CA CYS A 338 -7.59 -6.41 -6.63
C CYS A 338 -7.70 -5.82 -8.03
N TRP A 339 -6.71 -6.04 -8.90
CA TRP A 339 -6.76 -5.60 -10.29
C TRP A 339 -7.78 -6.40 -11.12
N ARG A 340 -7.87 -7.71 -10.88
CA ARG A 340 -8.68 -8.63 -11.68
C ARG A 340 -10.12 -8.79 -11.19
N ARG A 341 -10.41 -8.44 -9.93
CA ARG A 341 -11.74 -8.60 -9.32
C ARG A 341 -12.17 -7.32 -8.62
N GLN A 342 -13.39 -6.87 -8.90
CA GLN A 342 -13.98 -5.72 -8.22
C GLN A 342 -14.54 -6.06 -6.84
N ASP A 343 -14.83 -7.34 -6.59
CA ASP A 343 -15.38 -7.88 -5.34
C ASP A 343 -14.29 -8.46 -4.43
N TYR A 344 -13.04 -8.01 -4.57
CA TYR A 344 -11.86 -8.57 -3.87
C TYR A 344 -11.99 -8.54 -2.34
N ASP A 345 -12.82 -7.64 -1.80
CA ASP A 345 -13.12 -7.43 -0.38
C ASP A 345 -14.48 -8.00 0.07
N ALA A 346 -15.21 -8.69 -0.81
CA ALA A 346 -16.45 -9.39 -0.47
C ALA A 346 -16.20 -10.87 -0.13
N PHE A 347 -16.98 -11.45 0.79
CA PHE A 347 -16.87 -12.86 1.20
C PHE A 347 -16.95 -13.84 0.02
N GLU A 348 -17.74 -13.48 -0.99
CA GLU A 348 -18.02 -14.23 -2.22
C GLU A 348 -16.77 -14.47 -3.08
N SER A 349 -15.71 -13.68 -2.87
CA SER A 349 -14.43 -13.82 -3.55
C SER A 349 -13.50 -14.86 -2.92
N LEU A 350 -13.91 -15.52 -1.83
CA LEU A 350 -13.24 -16.69 -1.29
C LEU A 350 -13.32 -17.88 -2.26
N PRO A 351 -12.33 -18.80 -2.23
CA PRO A 351 -12.40 -20.03 -3.00
C PRO A 351 -13.58 -20.90 -2.53
N GLU A 352 -14.17 -21.67 -3.45
CA GLU A 352 -15.41 -22.42 -3.18
C GLU A 352 -15.32 -23.32 -1.95
N TRP A 353 -14.23 -24.08 -1.82
CA TRP A 353 -14.01 -24.96 -0.67
C TRP A 353 -14.06 -24.23 0.68
N ALA A 354 -13.61 -22.97 0.73
CA ALA A 354 -13.58 -22.18 1.94
C ALA A 354 -14.98 -21.65 2.27
N LYS A 355 -15.73 -21.19 1.26
CA LYS A 355 -17.13 -20.77 1.43
C LYS A 355 -17.98 -21.94 1.94
N GLU A 356 -17.88 -23.11 1.30
CA GLU A 356 -18.63 -24.31 1.68
C GLU A 356 -18.39 -24.73 3.12
N THR A 357 -17.12 -24.81 3.55
CA THR A 357 -16.80 -25.23 4.92
C THR A 357 -17.21 -24.18 5.95
N LEU A 358 -17.01 -22.88 5.67
CA LEU A 358 -17.42 -21.81 6.56
C LEU A 358 -18.95 -21.70 6.69
N GLU A 359 -19.70 -21.86 5.61
CA GLU A 359 -21.16 -21.85 5.63
C GLU A 359 -21.73 -23.08 6.35
N ARG A 360 -21.11 -24.26 6.20
CA ARG A 360 -21.50 -25.47 6.94
C ARG A 360 -21.36 -25.28 8.46
N HIS A 361 -20.28 -24.64 8.90
CA HIS A 361 -19.94 -24.47 10.31
C HIS A 361 -20.46 -23.16 10.91
N LYS A 362 -21.25 -22.37 10.16
CA LYS A 362 -21.70 -21.05 10.62
C LYS A 362 -22.63 -21.07 11.83
N PHE A 363 -23.25 -22.21 12.14
CA PHE A 363 -24.16 -22.38 13.27
C PHE A 363 -23.55 -23.17 14.43
N ASP A 364 -22.26 -23.53 14.33
CA ASP A 364 -21.56 -24.17 15.44
C ASP A 364 -21.55 -23.27 16.67
N THR A 365 -21.66 -23.85 17.87
CA THR A 365 -21.55 -23.07 19.10
C THR A 365 -20.17 -22.46 19.23
N ARG A 366 -20.09 -21.15 19.48
CA ARG A 366 -18.83 -20.46 19.77
C ARG A 366 -18.59 -20.46 21.27
N THR A 367 -17.37 -20.82 21.68
CA THR A 367 -16.97 -20.79 23.10
C THR A 367 -17.01 -19.38 23.67
N TYR A 368 -16.64 -18.38 22.86
CA TYR A 368 -16.68 -16.96 23.20
C TYR A 368 -17.32 -16.18 22.06
N LEU A 369 -18.12 -15.17 22.40
CA LEU A 369 -18.66 -14.20 21.44
C LEU A 369 -18.34 -12.81 21.96
N TYR A 370 -17.61 -12.02 21.16
CA TYR A 370 -17.25 -10.66 21.50
C TYR A 370 -17.92 -9.67 20.56
N SER A 371 -18.36 -8.55 21.12
CA SER A 371 -18.77 -7.39 20.33
C SER A 371 -17.57 -6.76 19.62
N LEU A 372 -17.85 -5.97 18.57
CA LEU A 372 -16.82 -5.16 17.91
C LEU A 372 -16.08 -4.27 18.93
N ALA A 373 -16.77 -3.66 19.89
CA ALA A 373 -16.15 -2.80 20.90
C ALA A 373 -15.18 -3.56 21.80
N GLN A 374 -15.52 -4.77 22.25
CA GLN A 374 -14.63 -5.61 23.06
C GLN A 374 -13.39 -6.04 22.27
N LEU A 375 -13.57 -6.46 21.02
CA LEU A 375 -12.44 -6.79 20.14
C LEU A 375 -11.58 -5.55 19.87
N GLU A 376 -12.20 -4.41 19.60
CA GLU A 376 -11.51 -3.15 19.34
C GLU A 376 -10.66 -2.70 20.52
N ASN A 377 -11.17 -2.83 21.75
CA ASN A 377 -10.50 -2.40 22.98
C ASN A 377 -9.57 -3.44 23.59
N ALA A 378 -9.33 -4.57 22.91
CA ALA A 378 -8.50 -5.67 23.43
C ALA A 378 -9.05 -6.28 24.74
N GLU A 379 -10.37 -6.44 24.82
CA GLU A 379 -11.10 -6.94 26.00
C GLU A 379 -11.54 -8.40 25.80
N THR A 380 -10.58 -9.26 25.46
CA THR A 380 -10.84 -10.71 25.33
C THR A 380 -10.20 -11.50 26.46
N HIS A 381 -10.56 -12.78 26.57
CA HIS A 381 -9.95 -13.72 27.51
C HIS A 381 -8.49 -14.05 27.15
N ASP A 382 -8.05 -13.75 25.92
CA ASP A 382 -6.75 -14.16 25.39
C ASP A 382 -5.75 -13.00 25.42
N GLU A 383 -4.86 -13.03 26.41
CA GLU A 383 -3.85 -11.99 26.60
C GLU A 383 -2.93 -11.79 25.38
N LEU A 384 -2.59 -12.85 24.64
CA LEU A 384 -1.74 -12.70 23.46
C LEU A 384 -2.49 -12.02 22.32
N TRP A 385 -3.78 -12.33 22.15
CA TRP A 385 -4.62 -11.62 21.19
C TRP A 385 -4.79 -10.15 21.57
N ASN A 386 -5.03 -9.87 22.85
CA ASN A 386 -5.13 -8.51 23.37
C ASN A 386 -3.85 -7.72 23.12
N ALA A 387 -2.68 -8.32 23.39
CA ALA A 387 -1.38 -7.70 23.11
C ALA A 387 -1.18 -7.39 21.61
N ALA A 388 -1.58 -8.30 20.71
CA ALA A 388 -1.54 -8.04 19.27
C ALA A 388 -2.48 -6.91 18.83
N GLN A 389 -3.68 -6.84 19.40
CA GLN A 389 -4.63 -5.76 19.16
C GLN A 389 -4.10 -4.42 19.72
N ASN A 390 -3.46 -4.42 20.89
CA ASN A 390 -2.85 -3.23 21.47
C ASN A 390 -1.66 -2.73 20.65
N GLN A 391 -0.84 -3.62 20.07
CA GLN A 391 0.19 -3.21 19.10
C GLN A 391 -0.44 -2.48 17.91
N LEU A 392 -1.52 -3.04 17.34
CA LEU A 392 -2.24 -2.42 16.23
C LEU A 392 -2.79 -1.04 16.60
N ARG A 393 -3.43 -0.93 17.76
CA ARG A 393 -4.01 0.32 18.26
C ARG A 393 -2.95 1.37 18.55
N ARG A 394 -1.81 1.01 19.16
CA ARG A 394 -0.78 1.96 19.60
C ARG A 394 0.16 2.37 18.47
N GLU A 395 0.63 1.42 17.68
CA GLU A 395 1.68 1.65 16.67
C GLU A 395 1.15 1.75 15.24
N GLY A 396 -0.11 1.35 15.01
CA GLY A 396 -0.65 1.23 13.66
C GLY A 396 0.03 0.14 12.84
N LYS A 397 0.66 -0.83 13.50
CA LYS A 397 1.26 -2.00 12.88
C LYS A 397 0.92 -3.22 13.74
N ILE A 398 0.89 -4.39 13.11
CA ILE A 398 0.73 -5.67 13.80
C ILE A 398 1.70 -6.67 13.19
N HIS A 399 2.45 -7.35 14.06
CA HIS A 399 3.42 -8.34 13.61
C HIS A 399 2.75 -9.42 12.76
N ASN A 400 3.34 -9.80 11.61
CA ASN A 400 2.65 -10.61 10.59
C ASN A 400 2.12 -11.96 11.12
N TYR A 401 2.93 -12.68 11.93
CA TYR A 401 2.47 -13.92 12.55
C TYR A 401 1.26 -13.69 13.47
N LEU A 402 1.31 -12.61 14.26
CA LEU A 402 0.23 -12.25 15.16
C LEU A 402 -0.99 -11.72 14.42
N ARG A 403 -0.83 -11.10 13.24
CA ARG A 403 -1.93 -10.71 12.35
C ARG A 403 -2.74 -11.92 11.87
N MET A 404 -2.05 -13.01 11.55
CA MET A 404 -2.71 -14.28 11.20
C MET A 404 -3.47 -14.86 12.40
N LEU A 405 -2.83 -14.96 13.57
CA LEU A 405 -3.48 -15.42 14.80
C LEU A 405 -4.70 -14.55 15.15
N TRP A 406 -4.52 -13.23 15.07
CA TRP A 406 -5.52 -12.21 15.34
C TRP A 406 -6.78 -12.43 14.50
N GLY A 407 -6.63 -12.60 13.18
CA GLY A 407 -7.76 -12.82 12.27
C GLY A 407 -8.43 -14.19 12.46
N LYS A 408 -7.66 -15.24 12.73
CA LYS A 408 -8.22 -16.58 13.04
C LYS A 408 -9.06 -16.57 14.31
N ASN A 409 -8.63 -15.83 15.33
CA ASN A 409 -9.38 -15.71 16.57
C ASN A 409 -10.65 -14.85 16.40
N ILE A 410 -10.63 -13.80 15.57
CA ILE A 410 -11.86 -13.06 15.23
C ILE A 410 -12.89 -13.98 14.56
N LEU A 411 -12.47 -14.87 13.65
CA LEU A 411 -13.35 -15.89 13.08
C LEU A 411 -13.95 -16.81 14.16
N ALA A 412 -13.16 -17.17 15.17
CA ALA A 412 -13.62 -18.03 16.27
C ALA A 412 -14.60 -17.33 17.21
N TRP A 413 -14.56 -16.01 17.32
CA TRP A 413 -15.23 -15.24 18.39
C TRP A 413 -16.31 -14.27 17.90
N THR A 414 -16.76 -14.43 16.66
CA THR A 414 -17.87 -13.69 16.06
C THR A 414 -18.99 -14.65 15.66
N ALA A 415 -20.21 -14.15 15.50
CA ALA A 415 -21.38 -15.02 15.31
C ALA A 415 -21.41 -15.66 13.92
N SER A 416 -20.71 -15.10 12.93
CA SER A 416 -20.61 -15.67 11.58
C SER A 416 -19.28 -15.33 10.88
N PRO A 417 -18.86 -16.12 9.88
CA PRO A 417 -17.70 -15.80 9.06
C PRO A 417 -17.77 -14.46 8.32
N ARG A 418 -18.99 -14.00 8.00
CA ARG A 418 -19.24 -12.71 7.35
C ARG A 418 -19.03 -11.55 8.32
N GLU A 419 -19.56 -11.67 9.54
CA GLU A 419 -19.29 -10.72 10.61
C GLU A 419 -17.80 -10.69 10.97
N ALA A 420 -17.14 -11.86 11.02
CA ALA A 420 -15.70 -11.94 11.22
C ALA A 420 -14.93 -11.12 10.17
N LEU A 421 -15.33 -11.24 8.89
CA LEU A 421 -14.74 -10.48 7.79
C LEU A 421 -14.94 -8.98 7.99
N ASP A 422 -16.15 -8.54 8.32
CA ASP A 422 -16.47 -7.13 8.54
C ASP A 422 -15.66 -6.54 9.71
N VAL A 423 -15.55 -7.27 10.82
CA VAL A 423 -14.73 -6.88 11.97
C VAL A 423 -13.25 -6.81 11.60
N MET A 424 -12.72 -7.82 10.92
CA MET A 424 -11.31 -7.82 10.48
C MET A 424 -11.00 -6.64 9.56
N ILE A 425 -11.85 -6.37 8.58
CA ILE A 425 -11.70 -5.23 7.67
C ILE A 425 -11.79 -3.92 8.45
N HIS A 426 -12.76 -3.77 9.34
CA HIS A 426 -12.94 -2.55 10.12
C HIS A 426 -11.72 -2.23 10.98
N LEU A 427 -11.30 -3.16 11.83
CA LEU A 427 -10.19 -2.95 12.76
C LEU A 427 -8.87 -2.75 12.02
N ASN A 428 -8.60 -3.56 11.01
CA ASN A 428 -7.37 -3.41 10.20
C ASN A 428 -7.32 -2.04 9.52
N ASN A 429 -8.42 -1.61 8.90
CA ASN A 429 -8.42 -0.38 8.12
C ASN A 429 -8.56 0.90 8.96
N LYS A 430 -9.10 0.79 10.18
CA LYS A 430 -9.16 1.88 11.16
C LYS A 430 -7.80 2.18 11.79
N TYR A 431 -7.00 1.15 12.09
CA TYR A 431 -5.77 1.33 12.86
C TYR A 431 -4.48 1.13 12.07
N ALA A 432 -4.42 0.21 11.11
CA ALA A 432 -3.16 -0.14 10.46
C ALA A 432 -2.71 0.94 9.48
N LEU A 433 -1.48 1.42 9.63
CA LEU A 433 -0.79 2.26 8.65
C LEU A 433 -0.61 1.56 7.31
N ASP A 434 -0.66 0.23 7.25
CA ASP A 434 -0.60 -0.55 6.00
C ASP A 434 -1.95 -1.17 5.59
N GLY A 435 -3.05 -0.69 6.20
CA GLY A 435 -4.42 -1.12 5.89
C GLY A 435 -4.97 -0.52 4.59
N ARG A 436 -6.21 -0.89 4.20
CA ARG A 436 -6.86 -0.50 2.93
C ARG A 436 -6.01 -0.76 1.69
N ASN A 437 -5.20 -1.81 1.76
CA ASN A 437 -4.21 -2.14 0.75
C ASN A 437 -4.48 -3.54 0.19
N PRO A 438 -4.13 -3.86 -1.06
CA PRO A 438 -4.32 -5.21 -1.59
C PRO A 438 -3.72 -6.29 -0.69
N ASN A 439 -2.60 -5.99 -0.03
CA ASN A 439 -1.91 -6.90 0.87
C ASN A 439 -2.67 -7.14 2.19
N SER A 440 -3.30 -6.10 2.74
CA SER A 440 -4.08 -6.27 3.96
C SER A 440 -5.33 -7.11 3.69
N TYR A 441 -6.00 -6.92 2.55
CA TYR A 441 -7.09 -7.80 2.13
C TYR A 441 -6.61 -9.23 1.89
N THR A 442 -5.44 -9.42 1.26
CA THR A 442 -4.82 -10.76 1.15
C THR A 442 -4.65 -11.43 2.51
N GLY A 443 -4.10 -10.73 3.51
CA GLY A 443 -3.91 -11.27 4.87
C GLY A 443 -5.23 -11.59 5.58
N ILE A 444 -6.22 -10.71 5.50
CA ILE A 444 -7.55 -10.93 6.08
C ILE A 444 -8.23 -12.14 5.44
N PHE A 445 -8.25 -12.21 4.11
CA PHE A 445 -8.91 -13.31 3.40
C PHE A 445 -8.14 -14.63 3.50
N TRP A 446 -6.83 -14.60 3.73
CA TRP A 446 -6.06 -15.79 4.11
C TRP A 446 -6.54 -16.37 5.44
N CYS A 447 -6.95 -15.53 6.39
CA CYS A 447 -7.57 -15.97 7.63
C CYS A 447 -8.87 -16.75 7.38
N LEU A 448 -9.51 -16.56 6.22
CA LEU A 448 -10.73 -17.26 5.79
C LEU A 448 -10.48 -18.31 4.69
N GLY A 449 -9.24 -18.59 4.31
CA GLY A 449 -8.88 -19.69 3.39
C GLY A 449 -8.40 -19.26 1.99
N ARG A 450 -8.36 -17.97 1.65
CA ARG A 450 -7.75 -17.52 0.39
C ARG A 450 -6.24 -17.83 0.37
N TYR A 451 -5.73 -18.32 -0.76
CA TYR A 451 -4.32 -18.70 -0.98
C TYR A 451 -3.77 -19.80 -0.06
N ASP A 452 -4.63 -20.46 0.72
CA ASP A 452 -4.30 -21.65 1.48
C ASP A 452 -5.04 -22.86 0.88
N ARG A 453 -4.80 -24.03 1.47
CA ARG A 453 -5.49 -25.29 1.17
C ARG A 453 -6.42 -25.68 2.32
N PRO A 454 -7.36 -26.61 2.09
CA PRO A 454 -8.09 -27.26 3.18
C PRO A 454 -7.13 -27.96 4.17
N TRP A 455 -7.40 -27.83 5.47
CA TRP A 455 -6.68 -28.49 6.56
C TRP A 455 -7.55 -29.55 7.23
N GLY A 456 -6.91 -30.65 7.65
CA GLY A 456 -7.50 -31.68 8.48
C GLY A 456 -6.83 -31.75 9.86
N PRO A 457 -7.53 -32.25 10.90
CA PRO A 457 -8.95 -32.60 10.91
C PRO A 457 -9.87 -31.36 10.80
N GLU A 458 -11.09 -31.56 10.29
CA GLU A 458 -12.14 -30.51 10.27
C GLU A 458 -12.53 -30.18 11.73
N ARG A 459 -12.68 -28.89 12.05
CA ARG A 459 -12.90 -28.41 13.42
C ARG A 459 -14.19 -27.61 13.52
N PRO A 460 -14.88 -27.62 14.67
CA PRO A 460 -16.00 -26.71 14.89
C PRO A 460 -15.59 -25.25 14.63
N VAL A 461 -16.53 -24.46 14.10
CA VAL A 461 -16.39 -23.05 13.67
C VAL A 461 -15.47 -22.87 12.45
N PHE A 462 -14.27 -23.44 12.46
CA PHE A 462 -13.27 -23.25 11.40
C PHE A 462 -13.52 -24.13 10.17
N GLY A 463 -14.18 -25.26 10.34
CA GLY A 463 -14.24 -26.31 9.35
C GLY A 463 -12.83 -26.72 8.90
N LYS A 464 -12.55 -26.57 7.61
CA LYS A 464 -11.26 -26.90 6.97
C LYS A 464 -10.32 -25.71 6.84
N VAL A 465 -10.67 -24.54 7.36
CA VAL A 465 -9.75 -23.39 7.41
C VAL A 465 -8.62 -23.69 8.40
N ARG A 466 -7.39 -23.30 8.07
CA ARG A 466 -6.23 -23.49 8.96
C ARG A 466 -6.52 -22.91 10.34
N TYR A 467 -6.37 -23.75 11.37
CA TYR A 467 -6.49 -23.36 12.77
C TYR A 467 -5.18 -22.81 13.32
N MET A 468 -5.26 -21.78 14.16
CA MET A 468 -4.17 -21.25 14.96
C MET A 468 -4.68 -21.02 16.39
N SER A 469 -3.79 -21.13 17.39
CA SER A 469 -4.14 -20.88 18.79
C SER A 469 -2.99 -20.19 19.51
N SER A 470 -3.34 -19.35 20.49
CA SER A 470 -2.35 -18.61 21.28
C SER A 470 -1.46 -19.52 22.11
N ARG A 471 -1.98 -20.68 22.57
CA ARG A 471 -1.16 -21.71 23.22
C ARG A 471 -0.02 -22.17 22.31
N SER A 472 -0.32 -22.59 21.08
CA SER A 472 0.73 -23.04 20.15
C SER A 472 1.64 -21.89 19.71
N ALA A 473 1.13 -20.66 19.61
CA ALA A 473 1.95 -19.49 19.31
C ALA A 473 2.97 -19.23 20.44
N ARG A 474 2.57 -19.30 21.71
CA ARG A 474 3.47 -19.13 22.87
C ARG A 474 4.59 -20.18 22.93
N GLU A 475 4.32 -21.39 22.47
CA GLU A 475 5.35 -22.45 22.40
C GLU A 475 6.35 -22.23 21.24
N LYS A 476 5.95 -21.52 20.19
CA LYS A 476 6.73 -21.34 18.95
C LYS A 476 7.49 -20.02 18.87
N LEU A 477 6.95 -18.96 19.48
CA LEU A 477 7.41 -17.59 19.32
C LEU A 477 8.14 -17.09 20.56
N ARG A 478 9.06 -16.14 20.34
CA ARG A 478 9.66 -15.34 21.42
C ARG A 478 8.76 -14.12 21.61
N LEU A 479 8.14 -14.03 22.79
CA LEU A 479 7.05 -13.08 23.07
C LEU A 479 7.23 -12.36 24.41
N SER A 480 8.34 -12.55 25.11
CA SER A 480 8.50 -12.05 26.48
C SER A 480 8.48 -10.52 26.50
N GLU A 481 9.29 -9.90 25.63
CA GLU A 481 9.35 -8.44 25.52
C GLU A 481 8.08 -7.88 24.89
N PHE A 482 7.56 -8.57 23.87
CA PHE A 482 6.30 -8.23 23.21
C PHE A 482 5.13 -8.18 24.20
N MET A 483 4.96 -9.21 25.02
CA MET A 483 3.86 -9.30 25.99
C MET A 483 3.98 -8.25 27.08
N GLU A 484 5.19 -7.91 27.52
CA GLU A 484 5.40 -6.82 28.48
C GLU A 484 5.05 -5.47 27.87
N LYS A 485 5.50 -5.20 26.63
CA LYS A 485 5.28 -3.93 25.95
C LYS A 485 3.79 -3.65 25.67
N TYR A 486 2.99 -4.68 25.37
CA TYR A 486 1.59 -4.52 24.92
C TYR A 486 0.53 -5.14 25.85
N ARG A 487 0.86 -5.41 27.12
CA ARG A 487 -0.09 -5.96 28.10
C ARG A 487 -1.37 -5.10 28.25
N SER A 488 -1.25 -3.77 28.06
CA SER A 488 -2.33 -2.78 28.10
C SER A 488 -2.20 -1.73 27.01
#